data_AF-A0A162RNK3-F1
#
_entry.id   AF-A0A162RNK3-F1
#
_cell.length_a   1.000
_cell.length_b   1.000
_cell.length_c   1.000
_cell.angle_alpha   90.00
_cell.angle_beta   90.00
_cell.angle_gamma   90.00
#
_symmetry.space_group_name_H-M   'P 1'
#
loop_
_entity.id
_entity.type
_entity.pdbx_description
1 polymer ?
#
loop_
_entity_poly.entity_id
_entity_poly.type
_entity_poly.pdbx_seq_one_letter_code
_entity_poly.pdbx_strand_id
1 'polypeptide(L)'
;MELIHRNKRYLCSTIPTGSSYVKIGSWYKALYFLQVISHFVGGTYTITSHDSLILKINPRLFPGLLLCYQCSDKMQNDIANQEENWSSQSTYPSQMSSVKEFVDLSSVLDSTLTRVQNVCFFLEVSPVKATTFNKLNSLHRIEVVKRKADSIAAAVVDDLSTAIQVPYVPVNHSLVDLTSQAADLSTLMDALKEKVNASSKFSERIQLLTLTPDSWSRERVATEFEVSEHVVRAARKLKEEKGILPAVTSKPAGNRLLQTTIDVVTQFYLDEEISRYCPGMKDYMMVNLEGKKVPVSKRLILLNLKEAHYLFQQDNPNVKIGLSKFCFLRPKWCVTADSSGSHNVCVCIKHQNPKLMLAGADIGVDYKSLLELLICSLDNESCMFGECSRCPSSDVLKEFLFEKLDDYESVTYSEWTTVDRTTLIKVQQSVEDFVLKLVSLLLKLRTHHFLSKVQAAHYKSLKEQLGNSDCLVTLDFAENYTFESQDEVQGAHWTNNQATVHPIVIYYKENEELISKNYCIISDSLKHDAVAVHSFIRGILPKIKL
;
A
#
# COMPACT_ATOMS: atom_id res chain seq x y z
N MET A 1 17.72 11.68 85.77
CA MET A 1 19.18 11.68 85.56
C MET A 1 19.39 11.95 84.08
N GLU A 2 19.33 13.21 83.62
CA GLU A 2 20.33 14.29 83.79
C GLU A 2 21.62 14.12 82.98
N LEU A 3 22.16 15.28 82.59
CA LEU A 3 23.37 15.61 81.81
C LEU A 3 23.07 15.95 80.33
N ILE A 4 23.44 17.11 79.76
CA ILE A 4 23.94 18.37 80.36
C ILE A 4 23.61 19.58 79.44
N HIS A 5 23.63 20.80 79.98
CA HIS A 5 23.36 22.08 79.30
C HIS A 5 24.55 22.69 78.52
N ARG A 6 24.26 23.78 77.75
CA ARG A 6 25.13 24.83 77.14
C ARG A 6 25.47 24.59 75.66
N ASN A 7 25.42 25.57 74.74
CA ASN A 7 25.32 27.04 74.84
C ASN A 7 24.33 27.69 73.82
N LYS A 8 23.94 28.94 74.07
CA LYS A 8 23.14 29.84 73.17
C LYS A 8 24.02 30.96 72.56
N ARG A 9 23.43 31.71 71.60
CA ARG A 9 23.84 33.03 71.02
C ARG A 9 24.89 32.94 69.89
N TYR A 10 24.83 33.66 68.76
CA TYR A 10 23.91 34.68 68.18
C TYR A 10 23.98 34.54 66.61
N LEU A 11 23.28 35.28 65.71
CA LEU A 11 22.42 36.48 65.83
C LEU A 11 21.13 36.37 64.97
N CYS A 12 20.98 37.13 63.86
CA CYS A 12 19.79 37.16 62.97
C CYS A 12 20.11 37.81 61.60
N SER A 13 19.53 37.30 60.50
CA SER A 13 19.02 38.14 59.39
C SER A 13 18.07 37.38 58.44
N THR A 14 16.80 37.82 58.41
CA THR A 14 15.83 37.75 57.29
C THR A 14 15.47 36.40 56.61
N ILE A 15 14.22 36.00 56.81
CA ILE A 15 13.42 35.08 55.97
C ILE A 15 12.66 35.91 54.92
N PRO A 16 12.40 35.37 53.71
CA PRO A 16 11.03 35.44 53.18
C PRO A 16 10.43 34.05 52.85
N THR A 17 9.29 33.78 53.48
CA THR A 17 8.12 32.99 53.03
C THR A 17 8.22 32.22 51.71
N GLY A 18 7.99 30.89 51.74
CA GLY A 18 7.78 30.10 50.51
C GLY A 18 7.65 28.58 50.62
N SER A 19 7.68 27.97 51.81
CA SER A 19 7.62 26.51 51.97
C SER A 19 6.19 25.98 52.11
N SER A 20 5.53 25.73 50.97
CA SER A 20 4.25 25.02 50.91
C SER A 20 4.44 23.54 51.28
N TYR A 21 4.02 23.14 52.48
CA TYR A 21 3.92 21.71 52.83
C TYR A 21 2.77 21.08 52.05
N VAL A 22 3.06 20.06 51.23
CA VAL A 22 2.04 19.30 50.49
C VAL A 22 1.74 17.98 51.18
N LYS A 23 0.45 17.73 51.37
CA LYS A 23 -0.12 16.58 52.09
C LYS A 23 -0.03 15.33 51.20
N ILE A 24 0.58 14.26 51.71
CA ILE A 24 0.77 13.01 50.96
C ILE A 24 -0.58 12.32 50.72
N GLY A 25 -0.91 12.01 49.46
CA GLY A 25 -2.12 11.30 49.05
C GLY A 25 -1.84 10.21 48.02
N SER A 26 -2.19 8.97 48.38
CA SER A 26 -2.36 7.77 47.53
C SER A 26 -1.64 7.68 46.17
N TRP A 27 -0.43 7.10 46.18
CA TRP A 27 0.03 6.07 45.23
C TRP A 27 -0.60 5.98 43.82
N TYR A 28 -0.24 6.88 42.91
CA TYR A 28 -0.09 6.60 41.47
C TYR A 28 0.93 7.58 40.87
N LYS A 29 1.96 7.06 40.19
CA LYS A 29 3.04 7.77 39.44
C LYS A 29 3.56 9.08 40.07
N ALA A 30 4.65 8.97 40.84
CA ALA A 30 5.41 10.14 41.30
C ALA A 30 6.35 10.65 40.20
N LEU A 31 6.10 11.84 39.67
CA LEU A 31 6.97 12.55 38.73
C LEU A 31 7.94 13.46 39.49
N TYR A 32 9.22 13.43 39.12
CA TYR A 32 10.26 14.32 39.64
C TYR A 32 10.97 15.01 38.47
N PHE A 33 11.24 16.32 38.63
CA PHE A 33 11.78 17.20 37.59
C PHE A 33 13.11 17.78 38.08
N LEU A 34 14.14 17.79 37.22
CA LEU A 34 15.49 18.31 37.50
C LEU A 34 16.06 18.88 36.21
N GLN A 35 16.69 20.05 36.29
CA GLN A 35 17.07 20.87 35.14
C GLN A 35 18.59 21.15 35.11
N VAL A 36 19.29 20.82 34.01
CA VAL A 36 20.72 21.16 33.78
C VAL A 36 20.99 21.51 32.30
N ILE A 37 21.69 22.62 32.02
CA ILE A 37 21.93 23.19 30.67
C ILE A 37 23.40 23.03 30.23
N SER A 38 23.65 22.59 28.99
CA SER A 38 24.79 23.05 28.16
C SER A 38 24.52 22.89 26.64
N HIS A 39 25.14 23.72 25.80
CA HIS A 39 24.95 23.79 24.33
C HIS A 39 26.19 23.30 23.55
N PHE A 40 26.04 22.92 22.27
CA PHE A 40 26.91 23.39 21.14
C PHE A 40 26.26 23.13 19.75
N VAL A 41 26.88 23.62 18.64
CA VAL A 41 26.20 24.02 17.38
C VAL A 41 26.90 23.56 16.07
N GLY A 42 26.13 23.32 14.98
CA GLY A 42 26.56 23.38 13.55
C GLY A 42 26.49 22.04 12.78
N GLY A 43 26.29 21.95 11.46
CA GLY A 43 26.10 22.91 10.36
C GLY A 43 25.86 22.17 9.00
N THR A 44 25.38 22.83 7.94
CA THR A 44 24.72 22.24 6.74
C THR A 44 25.57 22.07 5.47
N TYR A 45 25.11 21.28 4.46
CA TYR A 45 24.72 21.72 3.08
C TYR A 45 24.53 20.59 2.04
N THR A 46 23.93 20.91 0.88
CA THR A 46 23.37 20.02 -0.16
C THR A 46 23.60 20.55 -1.59
N ILE A 47 23.34 19.73 -2.64
CA ILE A 47 22.61 20.02 -3.93
C ILE A 47 23.12 19.23 -5.17
N THR A 48 22.20 19.11 -6.14
CA THR A 48 21.86 18.10 -7.15
C THR A 48 22.62 18.02 -8.49
N SER A 49 22.48 16.84 -9.11
CA SER A 49 22.49 16.44 -10.54
C SER A 49 22.64 17.47 -11.68
N HIS A 50 23.46 17.09 -12.68
CA HIS A 50 23.13 17.22 -14.10
C HIS A 50 23.87 16.15 -14.96
N ASP A 51 23.42 15.96 -16.20
CA ASP A 51 24.12 15.35 -17.36
C ASP A 51 24.24 13.82 -17.51
N SER A 52 23.08 13.22 -17.69
CA SER A 52 22.83 11.88 -18.28
C SER A 52 23.09 11.78 -19.80
N LEU A 53 24.12 12.44 -20.34
CA LEU A 53 24.38 12.56 -21.80
C LEU A 53 25.75 12.06 -22.29
N ILE A 54 26.70 11.77 -21.40
CA ILE A 54 28.10 11.45 -21.78
C ILE A 54 28.34 9.95 -22.11
N LEU A 55 27.48 9.04 -21.64
CA LEU A 55 27.72 7.59 -21.66
C LEU A 55 27.38 6.86 -22.99
N LYS A 56 27.12 7.58 -24.10
CA LYS A 56 26.77 6.95 -25.39
C LYS A 56 27.86 6.95 -26.47
N ILE A 57 29.01 7.60 -26.25
CA ILE A 57 29.97 7.88 -27.34
C ILE A 57 31.34 7.19 -27.15
N ASN A 58 31.79 6.86 -25.92
CA ASN A 58 32.99 6.02 -25.77
C ASN A 58 33.03 5.25 -24.41
N PRO A 59 33.12 3.90 -24.38
CA PRO A 59 33.00 3.09 -23.16
C PRO A 59 34.24 3.08 -22.24
N ARG A 60 35.09 4.12 -22.26
CA ARG A 60 36.30 4.23 -21.41
C ARG A 60 36.51 5.62 -20.77
N LEU A 61 35.49 6.49 -20.80
CA LEU A 61 35.54 7.82 -20.16
C LEU A 61 34.77 7.82 -18.83
N PHE A 62 35.39 8.34 -17.78
CA PHE A 62 34.77 8.54 -16.46
C PHE A 62 34.49 10.03 -16.22
N PRO A 63 33.26 10.42 -15.79
CA PRO A 63 32.97 11.81 -15.45
C PRO A 63 33.88 12.34 -14.33
N GLY A 64 34.37 13.58 -14.47
CA GLY A 64 35.16 14.27 -13.45
C GLY A 64 36.68 14.16 -13.55
N LEU A 65 37.22 13.54 -14.61
CA LEU A 65 38.68 13.52 -14.88
C LEU A 65 39.06 14.47 -16.02
N LEU A 66 40.15 15.22 -15.84
CA LEU A 66 40.71 16.09 -16.86
C LEU A 66 41.37 15.26 -17.97
N LEU A 67 40.97 15.50 -19.22
CA LEU A 67 41.62 14.91 -20.41
C LEU A 67 42.94 15.63 -20.71
N CYS A 68 43.95 14.89 -21.15
CA CYS A 68 45.15 15.51 -21.70
C CYS A 68 44.89 16.05 -23.11
N TYR A 69 45.65 17.07 -23.51
CA TYR A 69 45.53 17.76 -24.79
C TYR A 69 45.49 16.78 -26.00
N GLN A 70 46.38 15.78 -26.01
CA GLN A 70 46.46 14.78 -27.08
C GLN A 70 45.20 13.89 -27.19
N CYS A 71 44.51 13.62 -26.08
CA CYS A 71 43.25 12.86 -26.10
C CYS A 71 42.07 13.73 -26.54
N SER A 72 42.09 15.03 -26.21
CA SER A 72 41.10 16.01 -26.68
C SER A 72 41.18 16.17 -28.20
N ASP A 73 42.41 16.36 -28.73
CA ASP A 73 42.68 16.57 -30.15
C ASP A 73 42.29 15.34 -30.98
N LYS A 74 42.59 14.13 -30.48
CA LYS A 74 42.19 12.87 -31.13
C LYS A 74 40.66 12.69 -31.20
N MET A 75 39.94 13.06 -30.13
CA MET A 75 38.47 13.00 -30.11
C MET A 75 37.82 13.97 -31.10
N GLN A 76 38.40 15.17 -31.29
CA GLN A 76 37.90 16.14 -32.27
C GLN A 76 38.11 15.66 -33.71
N ASN A 77 39.22 14.98 -33.99
CA ASN A 77 39.49 14.39 -35.31
C ASN A 77 38.59 13.17 -35.62
N ASP A 78 38.28 12.31 -34.64
CA ASP A 78 37.38 11.16 -34.85
C ASP A 78 35.92 11.59 -35.12
N ILE A 79 35.49 12.76 -34.59
CA ILE A 79 34.16 13.34 -34.85
C ILE A 79 34.07 13.91 -36.28
N ALA A 80 35.12 14.59 -36.77
CA ALA A 80 35.13 15.15 -38.12
C ALA A 80 35.10 14.08 -39.23
N ASN A 81 35.72 12.92 -39.01
CA ASN A 81 35.86 11.88 -40.04
C ASN A 81 34.61 11.00 -40.29
N GLN A 82 33.50 11.19 -39.55
CA GLN A 82 32.26 10.42 -39.78
C GLN A 82 31.18 11.18 -40.57
N GLU A 83 31.31 12.48 -40.81
CA GLU A 83 30.32 13.25 -41.58
C GLU A 83 30.54 13.21 -43.11
N GLU A 84 31.73 12.85 -43.60
CA GLU A 84 32.02 12.83 -45.06
C GLU A 84 31.64 11.52 -45.78
N ASN A 85 31.36 10.42 -45.06
CA ASN A 85 31.21 9.09 -45.67
C ASN A 85 29.77 8.71 -46.10
N TRP A 86 28.85 9.69 -46.19
CA TRP A 86 27.48 9.51 -46.70
C TRP A 86 27.25 10.15 -48.09
N SER A 87 28.29 10.27 -48.91
CA SER A 87 28.09 10.70 -50.31
C SER A 87 29.18 10.23 -51.28
N SER A 88 29.04 9.03 -51.86
CA SER A 88 29.38 8.77 -53.27
C SER A 88 29.10 7.34 -53.79
N GLN A 89 28.56 7.32 -55.01
CA GLN A 89 28.72 6.31 -56.08
C GLN A 89 27.90 4.99 -56.12
N SER A 90 27.23 4.84 -57.27
CA SER A 90 26.59 3.65 -57.83
C SER A 90 27.56 2.80 -58.68
N THR A 91 27.16 1.57 -59.08
CA THR A 91 26.78 1.17 -60.49
C THR A 91 26.69 -0.38 -60.61
N TYR A 92 25.77 -0.89 -61.45
CA TYR A 92 25.55 -2.31 -61.87
C TYR A 92 26.58 -2.75 -62.97
N PRO A 93 26.64 -3.99 -63.58
CA PRO A 93 25.57 -5.00 -63.79
C PRO A 93 25.88 -6.53 -63.97
N SER A 94 24.80 -7.34 -64.01
CA SER A 94 24.49 -8.54 -64.87
C SER A 94 25.42 -9.78 -65.03
N GLN A 95 24.84 -11.01 -64.96
CA GLN A 95 24.59 -11.91 -66.12
C GLN A 95 23.90 -13.27 -65.76
N MET A 96 23.64 -14.13 -66.77
CA MET A 96 22.62 -15.22 -66.82
C MET A 96 23.07 -16.46 -67.65
N SER A 97 22.60 -17.69 -67.35
CA SER A 97 22.78 -18.93 -68.15
C SER A 97 21.75 -20.01 -67.75
N SER A 98 20.80 -20.49 -68.59
CA SER A 98 20.86 -21.55 -69.65
C SER A 98 20.91 -23.00 -69.08
N VAL A 99 20.30 -24.08 -69.62
CA VAL A 99 19.90 -24.53 -70.99
C VAL A 99 18.63 -25.45 -70.95
N LYS A 100 17.97 -25.71 -72.11
CA LYS A 100 16.94 -26.77 -72.35
C LYS A 100 17.36 -27.71 -73.51
N GLU A 101 16.86 -28.95 -73.53
CA GLU A 101 16.86 -29.85 -74.71
C GLU A 101 15.50 -29.85 -75.46
N PHE A 102 15.46 -30.46 -76.65
CA PHE A 102 14.48 -30.21 -77.73
C PHE A 102 13.93 -31.50 -78.38
N VAL A 103 12.71 -31.44 -78.94
CA VAL A 103 12.13 -32.46 -79.87
C VAL A 103 11.38 -31.73 -81.01
N ASP A 104 11.39 -32.29 -82.22
CA ASP A 104 10.91 -31.67 -83.47
C ASP A 104 9.37 -31.67 -83.62
N LEU A 105 8.82 -30.65 -84.28
CA LEU A 105 7.40 -30.27 -84.23
C LEU A 105 6.76 -29.90 -85.59
N SER A 106 7.43 -30.18 -86.71
CA SER A 106 7.07 -29.63 -88.03
C SER A 106 5.76 -30.15 -88.64
N SER A 107 5.40 -31.42 -88.45
CA SER A 107 4.23 -32.05 -89.12
C SER A 107 2.86 -31.72 -88.50
N VAL A 108 2.82 -31.24 -87.26
CA VAL A 108 1.58 -30.92 -86.55
C VAL A 108 0.97 -29.60 -87.06
N LEU A 109 1.80 -28.70 -87.61
CA LEU A 109 1.49 -27.29 -87.82
C LEU A 109 0.48 -27.02 -88.95
N ASP A 110 0.56 -27.75 -90.07
CA ASP A 110 -0.28 -27.50 -91.26
C ASP A 110 -1.74 -27.95 -91.09
N SER A 111 -1.98 -29.09 -90.43
CA SER A 111 -3.35 -29.59 -90.21
C SER A 111 -4.18 -28.68 -89.28
N THR A 112 -3.51 -28.07 -88.29
CA THR A 112 -4.14 -27.10 -87.37
C THR A 112 -4.42 -25.75 -88.03
N LEU A 113 -3.55 -25.29 -88.93
CA LEU A 113 -3.73 -23.99 -89.60
C LEU A 113 -4.99 -23.97 -90.48
N THR A 114 -5.24 -25.04 -91.23
CA THR A 114 -6.45 -25.22 -92.05
C THR A 114 -7.74 -25.16 -91.21
N ARG A 115 -7.74 -25.77 -90.01
CA ARG A 115 -8.90 -25.70 -89.09
C ARG A 115 -9.18 -24.28 -88.62
N VAL A 116 -8.15 -23.51 -88.27
CA VAL A 116 -8.29 -22.11 -87.83
C VAL A 116 -8.75 -21.22 -88.98
N GLN A 117 -8.29 -21.45 -90.21
CA GLN A 117 -8.75 -20.71 -91.39
C GLN A 117 -10.24 -20.91 -91.66
N ASN A 118 -10.78 -22.12 -91.49
CA ASN A 118 -12.21 -22.38 -91.61
C ASN A 118 -13.04 -21.66 -90.54
N VAL A 119 -12.57 -21.63 -89.28
CA VAL A 119 -13.23 -20.88 -88.19
C VAL A 119 -13.24 -19.37 -88.48
N CYS A 120 -12.13 -18.83 -89.01
CA CYS A 120 -12.07 -17.43 -89.42
C CYS A 120 -13.09 -17.11 -90.52
N PHE A 121 -13.27 -18.00 -91.50
CA PHE A 121 -14.25 -17.83 -92.59
C PHE A 121 -15.70 -17.79 -92.09
N PHE A 122 -16.09 -18.68 -91.17
CA PHE A 122 -17.46 -18.70 -90.63
C PHE A 122 -17.82 -17.51 -89.74
N LEU A 123 -16.83 -16.83 -89.15
CA LEU A 123 -17.00 -15.65 -88.28
C LEU A 123 -16.73 -14.33 -89.03
N GLU A 124 -16.63 -14.36 -90.36
CA GLU A 124 -16.25 -13.23 -91.23
C GLU A 124 -14.90 -12.53 -90.89
N VAL A 125 -14.07 -13.18 -90.06
CA VAL A 125 -12.77 -12.68 -89.62
C VAL A 125 -11.70 -12.98 -90.68
N SER A 126 -10.87 -12.00 -91.06
CA SER A 126 -9.90 -12.17 -92.17
C SER A 126 -8.91 -13.32 -91.93
N PRO A 127 -8.65 -14.22 -92.90
CA PRO A 127 -7.84 -15.43 -92.68
C PRO A 127 -6.34 -15.16 -92.49
N VAL A 128 -5.66 -16.05 -91.77
CA VAL A 128 -4.20 -15.97 -91.53
C VAL A 128 -3.42 -16.44 -92.77
N LYS A 129 -2.63 -15.53 -93.35
CA LYS A 129 -1.79 -15.81 -94.53
C LYS A 129 -0.48 -16.51 -94.14
N ALA A 130 -0.41 -17.83 -94.34
CA ALA A 130 0.74 -18.68 -94.02
C ALA A 130 2.07 -18.15 -94.60
N THR A 131 2.05 -17.65 -95.85
CA THR A 131 3.21 -17.15 -96.60
C THR A 131 3.82 -15.86 -96.02
N THR A 132 3.07 -15.12 -95.19
CA THR A 132 3.54 -13.94 -94.47
C THR A 132 3.95 -14.30 -93.04
N PHE A 133 3.18 -15.19 -92.39
CA PHE A 133 3.41 -15.62 -91.00
C PHE A 133 4.78 -16.30 -90.80
N ASN A 134 5.18 -17.18 -91.73
CA ASN A 134 6.45 -17.90 -91.65
C ASN A 134 7.71 -17.03 -91.88
N LYS A 135 7.54 -15.75 -92.27
CA LYS A 135 8.63 -14.78 -92.46
C LYS A 135 8.86 -13.87 -91.25
N LEU A 136 8.01 -13.94 -90.21
CA LEU A 136 8.11 -13.12 -89.01
C LEU A 136 9.05 -13.74 -87.95
N ASN A 137 9.60 -12.90 -87.06
CA ASN A 137 10.36 -13.34 -85.88
C ASN A 137 9.43 -13.93 -84.80
N SER A 138 9.95 -14.77 -83.90
CA SER A 138 9.17 -15.57 -82.93
C SER A 138 8.22 -14.74 -82.05
N LEU A 139 8.68 -13.61 -81.50
CA LEU A 139 7.86 -12.69 -80.72
C LEU A 139 6.69 -12.12 -81.52
N HIS A 140 6.93 -11.65 -82.75
CA HIS A 140 5.87 -11.15 -83.63
C HIS A 140 4.89 -12.25 -84.06
N ARG A 141 5.32 -13.52 -84.17
CA ARG A 141 4.40 -14.66 -84.41
C ARG A 141 3.45 -14.87 -83.22
N ILE A 142 3.99 -14.87 -82.00
CA ILE A 142 3.19 -14.98 -80.76
C ILE A 142 2.17 -13.83 -80.68
N GLU A 143 2.60 -12.61 -81.00
CA GLU A 143 1.73 -11.44 -80.94
C GLU A 143 0.64 -11.46 -82.01
N VAL A 144 0.96 -11.86 -83.25
CA VAL A 144 -0.03 -12.04 -84.32
C VAL A 144 -1.04 -13.14 -83.96
N VAL A 145 -0.60 -14.25 -83.35
CA VAL A 145 -1.50 -15.31 -82.86
C VAL A 145 -2.40 -14.77 -81.75
N LYS A 146 -1.86 -14.04 -80.77
CA LYS A 146 -2.63 -13.48 -79.66
C LYS A 146 -3.71 -12.51 -80.17
N ARG A 147 -3.32 -11.48 -80.93
CA ARG A 147 -4.27 -10.52 -81.54
C ARG A 147 -5.34 -11.23 -82.38
N LYS A 148 -5.01 -12.38 -83.00
CA LYS A 148 -5.97 -13.13 -83.81
C LYS A 148 -6.92 -13.99 -82.98
N ALA A 149 -6.44 -14.61 -81.91
CA ALA A 149 -7.28 -15.30 -80.93
C ALA A 149 -8.25 -14.31 -80.26
N ASP A 150 -7.76 -13.12 -79.87
CA ASP A 150 -8.57 -12.05 -79.29
C ASP A 150 -9.66 -11.57 -80.28
N SER A 151 -9.32 -11.40 -81.57
CA SER A 151 -10.27 -11.04 -82.64
C SER A 151 -11.32 -12.12 -82.93
N ILE A 152 -10.97 -13.40 -82.82
CA ILE A 152 -11.92 -14.52 -82.97
C ILE A 152 -12.83 -14.61 -81.76
N ALA A 153 -12.30 -14.45 -80.54
CA ALA A 153 -13.08 -14.44 -79.31
C ALA A 153 -14.08 -13.28 -79.28
N ALA A 154 -13.67 -12.09 -79.75
CA ALA A 154 -14.56 -10.93 -79.88
C ALA A 154 -15.73 -11.20 -80.84
N ALA A 155 -15.47 -11.75 -82.04
CA ALA A 155 -16.52 -12.08 -83.00
C ALA A 155 -17.51 -13.14 -82.47
N VAL A 156 -17.01 -14.19 -81.81
CA VAL A 156 -17.87 -15.21 -81.17
C VAL A 156 -18.76 -14.62 -80.06
N VAL A 157 -18.23 -13.67 -79.28
CA VAL A 157 -19.00 -12.96 -78.25
C VAL A 157 -20.04 -12.02 -78.87
N ASP A 158 -19.73 -11.37 -79.99
CA ASP A 158 -20.65 -10.48 -80.72
C ASP A 158 -21.83 -11.28 -81.30
N ASP A 159 -21.56 -12.38 -82.00
CA ASP A 159 -22.57 -13.31 -82.52
C ASP A 159 -23.46 -13.89 -81.41
N LEU A 160 -22.86 -14.34 -80.30
CA LEU A 160 -23.61 -14.86 -79.15
C LEU A 160 -24.46 -13.78 -78.47
N SER A 161 -23.94 -12.55 -78.32
CA SER A 161 -24.68 -11.43 -77.73
C SER A 161 -25.86 -11.00 -78.61
N THR A 162 -25.68 -11.07 -79.94
CA THR A 162 -26.72 -10.80 -80.94
C THR A 162 -27.80 -11.89 -80.95
N ALA A 163 -27.39 -13.17 -80.89
CA ALA A 163 -28.31 -14.30 -80.87
C ALA A 163 -29.13 -14.41 -79.56
N ILE A 164 -28.58 -13.95 -78.43
CA ILE A 164 -29.19 -14.09 -77.09
C ILE A 164 -29.77 -12.76 -76.56
N GLN A 165 -29.49 -11.63 -77.21
CA GLN A 165 -29.95 -10.27 -76.87
C GLN A 165 -29.53 -9.78 -75.47
N VAL A 166 -28.32 -10.14 -75.02
CA VAL A 166 -27.76 -9.70 -73.72
C VAL A 166 -26.39 -9.05 -73.94
N PRO A 167 -26.18 -7.78 -73.50
CA PRO A 167 -24.89 -7.12 -73.64
C PRO A 167 -23.84 -7.76 -72.72
N TYR A 168 -22.72 -8.18 -73.30
CA TYR A 168 -21.59 -8.74 -72.56
C TYR A 168 -20.77 -7.64 -71.86
N VAL A 169 -20.50 -7.80 -70.57
CA VAL A 169 -19.63 -6.91 -69.78
C VAL A 169 -18.34 -7.65 -69.44
N PRO A 170 -17.16 -7.22 -69.96
CA PRO A 170 -15.89 -7.87 -69.64
C PRO A 170 -15.45 -7.58 -68.20
N VAL A 171 -15.14 -8.64 -67.44
CA VAL A 171 -14.56 -8.53 -66.10
C VAL A 171 -13.06 -8.22 -66.23
N ASN A 172 -12.70 -6.96 -66.06
CA ASN A 172 -11.34 -6.45 -66.28
C ASN A 172 -10.42 -6.58 -65.05
N HIS A 173 -10.36 -7.78 -64.45
CA HIS A 173 -9.27 -8.15 -63.53
C HIS A 173 -8.76 -9.54 -63.89
N SER A 174 -7.44 -9.66 -64.01
CA SER A 174 -6.77 -10.95 -64.16
C SER A 174 -7.08 -11.84 -62.96
N LEU A 175 -7.61 -13.05 -63.19
CA LEU A 175 -7.81 -14.05 -62.14
C LEU A 175 -6.51 -14.39 -61.39
N VAL A 176 -5.36 -14.20 -62.04
CA VAL A 176 -4.02 -14.39 -61.45
C VAL A 176 -3.69 -13.32 -60.40
N ASP A 177 -4.10 -12.07 -60.65
CA ASP A 177 -3.83 -10.96 -59.72
C ASP A 177 -4.75 -11.02 -58.49
N LEU A 178 -5.97 -11.53 -58.65
CA LEU A 178 -6.87 -11.79 -57.53
C LEU A 178 -6.40 -12.97 -56.65
N THR A 179 -5.78 -13.99 -57.25
CA THR A 179 -5.23 -15.12 -56.48
C THR A 179 -3.92 -14.77 -55.76
N SER A 180 -3.07 -13.93 -56.34
CA SER A 180 -1.87 -13.43 -55.63
C SER A 180 -2.25 -12.51 -54.47
N GLN A 181 -3.15 -11.54 -54.68
CA GLN A 181 -3.62 -10.65 -53.61
C GLN A 181 -4.30 -11.41 -52.46
N ALA A 182 -5.04 -12.49 -52.76
CA ALA A 182 -5.64 -13.35 -51.74
C ALA A 182 -4.57 -14.10 -50.91
N ALA A 183 -3.49 -14.56 -51.53
CA ALA A 183 -2.37 -15.23 -50.86
C ALA A 183 -1.55 -14.28 -49.98
N ASP A 184 -1.34 -13.04 -50.43
CA ASP A 184 -0.67 -11.99 -49.64
C ASP A 184 -1.49 -11.63 -48.40
N LEU A 185 -2.82 -11.54 -48.54
CA LEU A 185 -3.73 -11.29 -47.41
C LEU A 185 -3.79 -12.44 -46.40
N SER A 186 -3.77 -13.71 -46.84
CA SER A 186 -3.66 -14.83 -45.88
C SER A 186 -2.34 -14.78 -45.12
N THR A 187 -1.23 -14.52 -45.83
CA THR A 187 0.12 -14.41 -45.23
C THR A 187 0.17 -13.29 -44.17
N LEU A 188 -0.48 -12.16 -44.42
CA LEU A 188 -0.60 -11.06 -43.45
C LEU A 188 -1.42 -11.47 -42.21
N MET A 189 -2.51 -12.21 -42.38
CA MET A 189 -3.35 -12.68 -41.27
C MET A 189 -2.63 -13.72 -40.41
N ASP A 190 -1.85 -14.62 -41.00
CA ASP A 190 -1.01 -15.59 -40.28
C ASP A 190 0.08 -14.88 -39.47
N ALA A 191 0.75 -13.87 -40.04
CA ALA A 191 1.73 -13.06 -39.33
C ALA A 191 1.11 -12.25 -38.17
N LEU A 192 -0.12 -11.75 -38.34
CA LEU A 192 -0.88 -11.12 -37.25
C LEU A 192 -1.24 -12.12 -36.15
N LYS A 193 -1.64 -13.35 -36.50
CA LYS A 193 -1.91 -14.43 -35.55
C LYS A 193 -0.68 -14.78 -34.72
N GLU A 194 0.46 -15.00 -35.37
CA GLU A 194 1.74 -15.26 -34.69
C GLU A 194 2.09 -14.12 -33.73
N LYS A 195 1.96 -12.86 -34.15
CA LYS A 195 2.26 -11.69 -33.32
C LYS A 195 1.31 -11.53 -32.12
N VAL A 196 0.02 -11.84 -32.29
CA VAL A 196 -0.99 -11.82 -31.20
C VAL A 196 -0.72 -12.93 -30.16
N ASN A 197 -0.20 -14.08 -30.60
CA ASN A 197 0.14 -15.20 -29.72
C ASN A 197 1.50 -15.02 -29.03
N ALA A 198 2.47 -14.38 -29.68
CA ALA A 198 3.77 -14.05 -29.10
C ALA A 198 3.72 -12.87 -28.10
N SER A 199 2.69 -12.01 -28.14
CA SER A 199 2.59 -10.86 -27.22
C SER A 199 2.09 -11.27 -25.82
N SER A 200 2.90 -10.97 -24.80
CA SER A 200 2.52 -11.08 -23.39
C SER A 200 1.62 -9.94 -22.89
N LYS A 201 1.48 -8.84 -23.65
CA LYS A 201 0.76 -7.64 -23.22
C LYS A 201 -0.68 -7.64 -23.73
N PHE A 202 -1.64 -7.74 -22.81
CA PHE A 202 -3.07 -7.66 -23.10
C PHE A 202 -3.47 -6.44 -23.97
N SER A 203 -2.82 -5.29 -23.76
CA SER A 203 -3.02 -4.08 -24.55
C SER A 203 -2.60 -4.23 -26.03
N GLU A 204 -1.46 -4.88 -26.29
CA GLU A 204 -0.94 -5.09 -27.65
C GLU A 204 -1.79 -6.12 -28.40
N ARG A 205 -2.23 -7.20 -27.73
CA ARG A 205 -3.17 -8.18 -28.29
C ARG A 205 -4.50 -7.54 -28.73
N ILE A 206 -5.08 -6.68 -27.89
CA ILE A 206 -6.31 -5.93 -28.23
C ILE A 206 -6.05 -4.95 -29.38
N GLN A 207 -4.92 -4.25 -29.38
CA GLN A 207 -4.57 -3.28 -30.43
C GLN A 207 -4.44 -3.97 -31.80
N LEU A 208 -3.72 -5.10 -31.87
CA LEU A 208 -3.56 -5.89 -33.10
C LEU A 208 -4.89 -6.45 -33.61
N LEU A 209 -5.76 -6.93 -32.70
CA LEU A 209 -7.10 -7.42 -33.06
C LEU A 209 -8.05 -6.33 -33.59
N THR A 210 -7.68 -5.04 -33.58
CA THR A 210 -8.44 -4.00 -34.31
C THR A 210 -8.28 -4.11 -35.84
N LEU A 211 -7.26 -4.81 -36.33
CA LEU A 211 -7.02 -5.03 -37.77
C LEU A 211 -7.91 -6.12 -38.38
N THR A 212 -8.62 -6.91 -37.57
CA THR A 212 -9.42 -8.04 -38.11
C THR A 212 -10.58 -7.54 -38.98
N PRO A 213 -10.93 -8.27 -40.07
CA PRO A 213 -12.03 -7.88 -40.95
C PRO A 213 -13.37 -7.79 -40.23
N ASP A 214 -14.13 -6.72 -40.49
CA ASP A 214 -15.45 -6.50 -39.89
C ASP A 214 -16.51 -7.51 -40.36
N SER A 215 -16.24 -8.20 -41.49
CA SER A 215 -17.06 -9.29 -42.03
C SER A 215 -16.98 -10.60 -41.25
N TRP A 216 -16.02 -10.76 -40.32
CA TRP A 216 -15.91 -11.97 -39.51
C TRP A 216 -16.81 -11.88 -38.27
N SER A 217 -17.31 -13.02 -37.76
CA SER A 217 -18.00 -13.04 -36.46
C SER A 217 -17.01 -12.95 -35.29
N ARG A 218 -17.48 -12.61 -34.08
CA ARG A 218 -16.62 -12.59 -32.88
C ARG A 218 -16.04 -13.97 -32.57
N GLU A 219 -16.87 -15.01 -32.72
CA GLU A 219 -16.51 -16.42 -32.58
C GLU A 219 -15.44 -16.82 -33.61
N ARG A 220 -15.60 -16.44 -34.89
CA ARG A 220 -14.60 -16.72 -35.93
C ARG A 220 -13.25 -16.10 -35.58
N VAL A 221 -13.23 -14.82 -35.17
CA VAL A 221 -11.98 -14.15 -34.76
C VAL A 221 -11.37 -14.82 -33.52
N ALA A 222 -12.20 -15.22 -32.53
CA ALA A 222 -11.74 -15.90 -31.32
C ALA A 222 -11.08 -17.26 -31.63
N THR A 223 -11.70 -18.06 -32.49
CA THR A 223 -11.16 -19.35 -32.95
C THR A 223 -9.92 -19.19 -33.80
N GLU A 224 -9.93 -18.28 -34.78
CA GLU A 224 -8.80 -18.09 -35.71
C GLU A 224 -7.54 -17.62 -34.97
N PHE A 225 -7.68 -16.64 -34.06
CA PHE A 225 -6.56 -16.07 -33.29
C PHE A 225 -6.29 -16.80 -31.96
N GLU A 226 -7.01 -17.88 -31.65
CA GLU A 226 -6.86 -18.65 -30.39
C GLU A 226 -6.96 -17.77 -29.13
N VAL A 227 -7.89 -16.80 -29.15
CA VAL A 227 -8.12 -15.83 -28.06
C VAL A 227 -9.53 -15.95 -27.48
N SER A 228 -9.73 -15.55 -26.23
CA SER A 228 -11.08 -15.55 -25.64
C SER A 228 -11.95 -14.43 -26.25
N GLU A 229 -13.25 -14.69 -26.38
CA GLU A 229 -14.23 -13.74 -26.96
C GLU A 229 -14.23 -12.38 -26.22
N HIS A 230 -13.86 -12.36 -24.94
CA HIS A 230 -13.67 -11.13 -24.17
C HIS A 230 -12.63 -10.19 -24.79
N VAL A 231 -11.52 -10.72 -25.30
CA VAL A 231 -10.46 -9.93 -25.95
C VAL A 231 -10.97 -9.37 -27.28
N VAL A 232 -11.65 -10.19 -28.08
CA VAL A 232 -12.26 -9.77 -29.35
C VAL A 232 -13.31 -8.68 -29.15
N ARG A 233 -14.17 -8.81 -28.12
CA ARG A 233 -15.17 -7.80 -27.76
C ARG A 233 -14.51 -6.49 -27.32
N ALA A 234 -13.41 -6.55 -26.57
CA ALA A 234 -12.65 -5.36 -26.18
C ALA A 234 -11.97 -4.70 -27.39
N ALA A 235 -11.45 -5.48 -28.34
CA ALA A 235 -10.83 -4.99 -29.57
C ALA A 235 -11.84 -4.29 -30.49
N ARG A 236 -13.04 -4.86 -30.70
CA ARG A 236 -14.11 -4.21 -31.48
C ARG A 236 -14.54 -2.89 -30.86
N LYS A 237 -14.83 -2.88 -29.56
CA LYS A 237 -15.18 -1.65 -28.85
C LYS A 237 -14.06 -0.60 -28.96
N LEU A 238 -12.80 -1.00 -28.86
CA LEU A 238 -11.66 -0.08 -29.04
C LEU A 238 -11.55 0.44 -30.49
N LYS A 239 -11.86 -0.40 -31.49
CA LYS A 239 -11.91 -0.03 -32.91
C LYS A 239 -13.03 0.96 -33.20
N GLU A 240 -14.21 0.76 -32.60
CA GLU A 240 -15.36 1.67 -32.66
C GLU A 240 -15.06 3.02 -31.99
N GLU A 241 -14.43 3.03 -30.82
CA GLU A 241 -14.14 4.26 -30.06
C GLU A 241 -12.94 5.06 -30.59
N LYS A 242 -11.91 4.40 -31.15
CA LYS A 242 -10.60 5.02 -31.43
C LYS A 242 -9.96 4.63 -32.77
N GLY A 243 -10.64 3.85 -33.61
CA GLY A 243 -10.13 3.41 -34.91
C GLY A 243 -9.11 2.28 -34.84
N ILE A 244 -8.32 2.11 -35.91
CA ILE A 244 -7.38 1.01 -36.09
C ILE A 244 -6.04 1.32 -35.40
N LEU A 245 -5.44 0.29 -34.76
CA LEU A 245 -4.18 0.35 -34.03
C LEU A 245 -4.02 1.51 -33.01
N PRO A 246 -5.05 1.86 -32.21
CA PRO A 246 -5.00 3.05 -31.37
C PRO A 246 -4.03 2.87 -30.20
N ALA A 247 -3.37 3.97 -29.81
CA ALA A 247 -2.47 3.98 -28.66
C ALA A 247 -3.24 3.62 -27.38
N VAL A 248 -2.94 2.45 -26.80
CA VAL A 248 -3.57 2.00 -25.55
C VAL A 248 -2.96 2.75 -24.37
N THR A 249 -3.53 3.92 -24.08
CA THR A 249 -3.30 4.62 -22.82
C THR A 249 -3.63 3.68 -21.66
N SER A 250 -2.65 3.38 -20.81
CA SER A 250 -2.90 2.72 -19.53
C SER A 250 -3.95 3.52 -18.74
N LYS A 251 -4.72 2.83 -17.87
CA LYS A 251 -5.62 3.54 -16.95
C LYS A 251 -4.82 4.63 -16.23
N PRO A 252 -5.33 5.86 -16.11
CA PRO A 252 -4.63 6.91 -15.37
C PRO A 252 -4.31 6.36 -13.97
N ALA A 253 -3.06 6.55 -13.54
CA ALA A 253 -2.64 6.14 -12.21
C ALA A 253 -3.59 6.81 -11.20
N GLY A 254 -4.39 6.00 -10.49
CA GLY A 254 -5.43 6.51 -9.60
C GLY A 254 -4.84 7.51 -8.62
N ASN A 255 -5.59 8.60 -8.37
CA ASN A 255 -5.14 9.78 -7.63
C ASN A 255 -4.18 9.40 -6.49
N ARG A 256 -2.90 9.75 -6.66
CA ARG A 256 -1.90 9.54 -5.61
C ARG A 256 -2.34 10.36 -4.41
N LEU A 257 -2.48 9.71 -3.26
CA LEU A 257 -2.73 10.42 -2.01
C LEU A 257 -1.57 11.40 -1.77
N LEU A 258 -1.91 12.58 -1.30
CA LEU A 258 -0.93 13.56 -0.83
C LEU A 258 -0.10 12.94 0.29
N GLN A 259 1.21 13.18 0.29
CA GLN A 259 2.10 12.64 1.33
C GLN A 259 1.63 13.08 2.72
N THR A 260 1.18 14.33 2.86
CA THR A 260 0.55 14.86 4.08
C THR A 260 -0.61 14.01 4.60
N THR A 261 -1.42 13.40 3.73
CA THR A 261 -2.49 12.47 4.14
C THR A 261 -1.93 11.15 4.69
N ILE A 262 -0.81 10.67 4.13
CA ILE A 262 -0.13 9.46 4.61
C ILE A 262 0.51 9.72 5.96
N ASP A 263 1.12 10.89 6.15
CA ASP A 263 1.79 11.29 7.37
C ASP A 263 0.78 11.47 8.52
N VAL A 264 -0.37 12.12 8.26
CA VAL A 264 -1.47 12.27 9.24
C VAL A 264 -2.08 10.92 9.65
N VAL A 265 -2.30 9.99 8.69
CA VAL A 265 -2.75 8.62 9.02
C VAL A 265 -1.69 7.86 9.82
N THR A 266 -0.41 8.07 9.52
CA THR A 266 0.71 7.47 10.25
C THR A 266 0.78 7.99 11.68
N GLN A 267 0.71 9.31 11.89
CA GLN A 267 0.66 9.92 13.22
C GLN A 267 -0.52 9.42 14.05
N PHE A 268 -1.72 9.33 13.46
CA PHE A 268 -2.90 8.77 14.14
C PHE A 268 -2.66 7.35 14.68
N TYR A 269 -2.06 6.47 13.87
CA TYR A 269 -1.72 5.11 14.34
C TYR A 269 -0.60 5.08 15.39
N LEU A 270 0.24 6.12 15.47
CA LEU A 270 1.33 6.26 16.44
C LEU A 270 0.92 6.99 17.72
N ASP A 271 -0.32 7.48 17.84
CA ASP A 271 -0.84 8.03 19.09
C ASP A 271 -0.93 6.94 20.17
N GLU A 272 -0.59 7.30 21.41
CA GLU A 272 -0.61 6.39 22.57
C GLU A 272 -2.04 6.01 23.01
N GLU A 273 -3.05 6.76 22.56
CA GLU A 273 -4.47 6.43 22.74
C GLU A 273 -4.98 5.41 21.71
N ILE A 274 -4.43 5.40 20.49
CA ILE A 274 -4.84 4.50 19.41
C ILE A 274 -4.05 3.19 19.43
N SER A 275 -2.75 3.24 19.73
CA SER A 275 -1.92 2.05 19.88
C SER A 275 -0.88 2.17 20.99
N ARG A 276 -0.52 1.07 21.65
CA ARG A 276 0.49 1.03 22.72
C ARG A 276 1.63 0.08 22.38
N TYR A 277 2.84 0.38 22.82
CA TYR A 277 3.97 -0.53 22.65
C TYR A 277 3.72 -1.88 23.33
N CYS A 278 4.09 -2.96 22.64
CA CYS A 278 4.15 -4.29 23.23
C CYS A 278 5.30 -4.34 24.27
N PRO A 279 5.10 -4.93 25.45
CA PRO A 279 6.09 -4.89 26.54
C PRO A 279 7.26 -5.88 26.34
N GLY A 280 7.12 -6.89 25.48
CA GLY A 280 8.12 -7.92 25.30
C GLY A 280 9.38 -7.41 24.57
N MET A 281 10.56 -7.69 25.10
CA MET A 281 11.84 -7.35 24.44
C MET A 281 12.01 -7.99 23.05
N LYS A 282 11.29 -9.10 22.79
CA LYS A 282 11.25 -9.77 21.47
C LYS A 282 10.11 -9.26 20.57
N ASP A 283 9.25 -8.36 21.05
CA ASP A 283 8.18 -7.74 20.28
C ASP A 283 8.67 -6.52 19.49
N TYR A 284 9.63 -6.77 18.60
CA TYR A 284 10.07 -5.81 17.59
C TYR A 284 9.88 -6.37 16.19
N MET A 285 10.00 -5.50 15.20
CA MET A 285 10.01 -5.80 13.78
C MET A 285 11.19 -5.08 13.14
N MET A 286 11.94 -5.76 12.26
CA MET A 286 12.98 -5.10 11.48
C MET A 286 12.34 -4.33 10.33
N VAL A 287 12.36 -3.00 10.42
CA VAL A 287 11.80 -2.10 9.41
C VAL A 287 12.95 -1.50 8.60
N ASN A 288 12.74 -1.33 7.28
CA ASN A 288 13.67 -0.58 6.45
C ASN A 288 13.27 0.90 6.49
N LEU A 289 14.05 1.71 7.20
CA LEU A 289 13.94 3.17 7.23
C LEU A 289 15.16 3.73 6.50
N GLU A 290 14.94 4.50 5.44
CA GLU A 290 16.00 5.19 4.68
C GLU A 290 17.14 4.27 4.17
N GLY A 291 16.82 3.01 3.85
CA GLY A 291 17.79 2.01 3.39
C GLY A 291 18.48 1.22 4.52
N LYS A 292 18.26 1.58 5.80
CA LYS A 292 18.81 0.89 6.97
C LYS A 292 17.75 0.02 7.63
N LYS A 293 18.12 -1.22 7.98
CA LYS A 293 17.28 -2.11 8.79
C LYS A 293 17.39 -1.72 10.27
N VAL A 294 16.34 -1.13 10.82
CA VAL A 294 16.25 -0.70 12.22
C VAL A 294 15.21 -1.57 12.95
N PRO A 295 15.49 -2.07 14.17
CA PRO A 295 14.48 -2.72 15.00
C PRO A 295 13.49 -1.67 15.52
N VAL A 296 12.21 -1.83 15.22
CA VAL A 296 11.12 -0.98 15.70
C VAL A 296 10.18 -1.82 16.56
N SER A 297 9.95 -1.42 17.81
CA SER A 297 9.03 -2.12 18.72
C SER A 297 7.61 -2.16 18.15
N LYS A 298 6.96 -3.32 18.23
CA LYS A 298 5.56 -3.49 17.83
C LYS A 298 4.66 -2.61 18.70
N ARG A 299 3.57 -2.14 18.11
CA ARG A 299 2.50 -1.40 18.79
C ARG A 299 1.17 -2.13 18.57
N LEU A 300 0.48 -2.45 19.65
CA LEU A 300 -0.85 -3.03 19.66
C LEU A 300 -1.90 -1.94 19.52
N ILE A 301 -2.73 -2.01 18.48
CA ILE A 301 -3.89 -1.14 18.29
C ILE A 301 -4.99 -1.54 19.28
N LEU A 302 -5.52 -0.58 20.04
CA LEU A 302 -6.47 -0.81 21.14
C LEU A 302 -7.94 -0.92 20.69
N LEU A 303 -8.21 -0.57 19.43
CA LEU A 303 -9.54 -0.45 18.84
C LEU A 303 -9.69 -1.40 17.64
N ASN A 304 -10.92 -1.72 17.26
CA ASN A 304 -11.18 -2.32 15.97
C ASN A 304 -10.79 -1.34 14.85
N LEU A 305 -10.28 -1.82 13.72
CA LEU A 305 -9.89 -0.97 12.58
C LEU A 305 -11.06 -0.12 12.04
N LYS A 306 -12.32 -0.59 12.21
CA LYS A 306 -13.53 0.19 11.90
C LYS A 306 -13.74 1.37 12.86
N GLU A 307 -13.55 1.15 14.15
CA GLU A 307 -13.69 2.18 15.19
C GLU A 307 -12.56 3.21 15.08
N ALA A 308 -11.33 2.74 14.88
CA ALA A 308 -10.17 3.59 14.62
C ALA A 308 -10.36 4.47 13.37
N HIS A 309 -10.98 3.93 12.30
CA HIS A 309 -11.30 4.71 11.10
C HIS A 309 -12.41 5.73 11.35
N TYR A 310 -13.42 5.39 12.15
CA TYR A 310 -14.49 6.31 12.55
C TYR A 310 -13.94 7.49 13.37
N LEU A 311 -13.11 7.23 14.39
CA LEU A 311 -12.45 8.28 15.16
C LEU A 311 -11.54 9.14 14.28
N PHE A 312 -10.73 8.52 13.41
CA PHE A 312 -9.91 9.26 12.45
C PHE A 312 -10.73 10.24 11.59
N GLN A 313 -11.94 9.84 11.16
CA GLN A 313 -12.84 10.71 10.40
C GLN A 313 -13.47 11.84 11.23
N GLN A 314 -13.69 11.64 12.53
CA GLN A 314 -14.13 12.69 13.45
C GLN A 314 -13.02 13.72 13.69
N ASP A 315 -11.79 13.26 13.94
CA ASP A 315 -10.62 14.11 14.20
C ASP A 315 -10.15 14.84 12.93
N ASN A 316 -10.30 14.22 11.76
CA ASN A 316 -9.79 14.72 10.48
C ASN A 316 -10.90 14.83 9.40
N PRO A 317 -11.95 15.65 9.60
CA PRO A 317 -13.11 15.73 8.70
C PRO A 317 -12.75 16.18 7.27
N ASN A 318 -11.62 16.88 7.11
CA ASN A 318 -11.10 17.31 5.82
C ASN A 318 -10.43 16.18 5.01
N VAL A 319 -10.06 15.06 5.65
CA VAL A 319 -9.27 13.98 5.03
C VAL A 319 -10.19 12.86 4.54
N LYS A 320 -10.56 12.92 3.25
CA LYS A 320 -11.41 11.90 2.61
C LYS A 320 -10.63 10.62 2.30
N ILE A 321 -10.55 9.71 3.27
CA ILE A 321 -9.99 8.36 3.11
C ILE A 321 -11.02 7.26 3.42
N GLY A 322 -11.09 6.24 2.56
CA GLY A 322 -11.91 5.05 2.78
C GLY A 322 -11.20 3.98 3.60
N LEU A 323 -11.96 3.19 4.38
CA LEU A 323 -11.48 2.19 5.33
C LEU A 323 -10.36 1.29 4.76
N SER A 324 -10.57 0.70 3.58
CA SER A 324 -9.57 -0.20 2.96
C SER A 324 -8.23 0.47 2.71
N LYS A 325 -8.22 1.78 2.40
CA LYS A 325 -6.98 2.53 2.17
C LYS A 325 -6.35 3.02 3.47
N PHE A 326 -7.16 3.38 4.47
CA PHE A 326 -6.71 3.66 5.83
C PHE A 326 -5.98 2.45 6.44
N CYS A 327 -6.62 1.26 6.42
CA CYS A 327 -6.01 0.01 6.87
C CYS A 327 -4.74 -0.39 6.08
N PHE A 328 -4.63 -0.01 4.81
CA PHE A 328 -3.43 -0.23 3.99
C PHE A 328 -2.28 0.70 4.34
N LEU A 329 -2.56 1.95 4.76
CA LEU A 329 -1.55 2.92 5.20
C LEU A 329 -1.05 2.67 6.63
N ARG A 330 -1.70 1.77 7.38
CA ARG A 330 -1.27 1.34 8.71
C ARG A 330 0.21 0.93 8.73
N PRO A 331 1.05 1.52 9.60
CA PRO A 331 2.44 1.11 9.76
C PRO A 331 2.55 -0.38 10.11
N LYS A 332 3.52 -1.11 9.52
CA LYS A 332 3.62 -2.57 9.66
C LYS A 332 3.84 -3.05 11.11
N TRP A 333 4.46 -2.21 11.93
CA TRP A 333 4.68 -2.48 13.34
C TRP A 333 3.44 -2.19 14.21
N CYS A 334 2.42 -1.52 13.69
CA CYS A 334 1.12 -1.35 14.34
C CYS A 334 0.24 -2.57 14.07
N VAL A 335 0.28 -3.55 14.98
CA VAL A 335 -0.47 -4.81 14.92
C VAL A 335 -1.84 -4.67 15.58
N THR A 336 -2.85 -5.34 15.04
CA THR A 336 -4.12 -5.56 15.75
C THR A 336 -3.96 -6.70 16.76
N ALA A 337 -4.79 -6.73 17.79
CA ALA A 337 -4.97 -7.94 18.60
C ALA A 337 -5.27 -9.14 17.68
N ASP A 338 -4.62 -10.26 17.92
CA ASP A 338 -4.81 -11.49 17.15
C ASP A 338 -5.93 -12.37 17.74
N SER A 339 -6.18 -13.53 17.13
CA SER A 339 -7.22 -14.46 17.57
C SER A 339 -6.95 -15.13 18.93
N SER A 340 -5.70 -15.11 19.41
CA SER A 340 -5.33 -15.51 20.78
C SER A 340 -5.67 -14.42 21.80
N GLY A 341 -5.83 -13.18 21.35
CA GLY A 341 -6.12 -12.03 22.19
C GLY A 341 -4.87 -11.51 22.90
N SER A 342 -4.56 -10.23 22.68
CA SER A 342 -3.64 -9.51 23.56
C SER A 342 -4.30 -9.31 24.93
N HIS A 343 -3.78 -9.96 25.97
CA HIS A 343 -4.27 -9.74 27.34
C HIS A 343 -4.12 -8.27 27.74
N ASN A 344 -5.22 -7.64 28.15
CA ASN A 344 -5.19 -6.33 28.79
C ASN A 344 -4.69 -6.50 30.25
N VAL A 345 -3.38 -6.43 30.43
CA VAL A 345 -2.72 -6.49 31.75
C VAL A 345 -2.85 -5.13 32.46
N CYS A 346 -2.75 -5.11 33.79
CA CYS A 346 -2.83 -3.91 34.63
C CYS A 346 -4.15 -3.10 34.51
N VAL A 347 -5.28 -3.75 34.22
CA VAL A 347 -6.60 -3.09 34.21
C VAL A 347 -7.00 -2.61 35.61
N CYS A 348 -7.49 -1.38 35.72
CA CYS A 348 -7.96 -0.86 37.00
C CYS A 348 -9.30 -1.50 37.40
N ILE A 349 -9.38 -2.08 38.60
CA ILE A 349 -10.60 -2.66 39.19
C ILE A 349 -11.78 -1.67 39.14
N LYS A 350 -11.53 -0.36 39.36
CA LYS A 350 -12.56 0.68 39.32
C LYS A 350 -13.23 0.82 37.95
N HIS A 351 -12.49 0.67 36.86
CA HIS A 351 -13.06 0.65 35.49
C HIS A 351 -13.55 -0.73 35.09
N GLN A 352 -12.88 -1.80 35.56
CA GLN A 352 -13.14 -3.16 35.09
C GLN A 352 -14.40 -3.76 35.73
N ASN A 353 -14.66 -3.54 37.03
CA ASN A 353 -15.85 -4.11 37.68
C ASN A 353 -17.16 -3.58 37.07
N PRO A 354 -17.36 -2.26 36.83
CA PRO A 354 -18.54 -1.78 36.12
C PRO A 354 -18.70 -2.39 34.72
N LYS A 355 -17.61 -2.57 33.95
CA LYS A 355 -17.67 -3.25 32.65
C LYS A 355 -18.11 -4.71 32.75
N LEU A 356 -17.60 -5.44 33.73
CA LEU A 356 -17.98 -6.84 33.96
C LEU A 356 -19.43 -6.98 34.48
N MET A 357 -19.90 -6.01 35.27
CA MET A 357 -21.31 -5.91 35.69
C MET A 357 -22.23 -5.67 34.48
N LEU A 358 -21.90 -4.70 33.62
CA LEU A 358 -22.66 -4.40 32.40
C LEU A 358 -22.69 -5.58 31.43
N ALA A 359 -21.56 -6.28 31.28
CA ALA A 359 -21.46 -7.48 30.43
C ALA A 359 -22.24 -8.68 30.99
N GLY A 360 -22.38 -8.81 32.32
CA GLY A 360 -23.20 -9.85 32.94
C GLY A 360 -24.70 -9.56 32.90
N ALA A 361 -25.08 -8.28 32.81
CA ALA A 361 -26.47 -7.82 32.76
C ALA A 361 -27.01 -7.62 31.33
N ASP A 362 -26.16 -7.72 30.30
CA ASP A 362 -26.47 -7.55 28.87
C ASP A 362 -27.28 -6.28 28.52
N ILE A 363 -27.07 -5.18 29.25
CA ILE A 363 -27.83 -3.92 29.11
C ILE A 363 -27.54 -3.21 27.76
N GLY A 364 -26.51 -3.66 27.01
CA GLY A 364 -26.19 -3.15 25.68
C GLY A 364 -25.59 -1.74 25.62
N VAL A 365 -25.13 -1.20 26.76
CA VAL A 365 -24.59 0.17 26.89
C VAL A 365 -23.20 0.18 27.54
N ASP A 366 -22.36 1.15 27.17
CA ASP A 366 -21.06 1.36 27.81
C ASP A 366 -21.19 2.16 29.11
N TYR A 367 -20.22 2.00 30.02
CA TYR A 367 -20.18 2.74 31.29
C TYR A 367 -20.14 4.26 31.05
N LYS A 368 -19.56 4.75 29.94
CA LYS A 368 -19.54 6.18 29.59
C LYS A 368 -20.95 6.74 29.41
N SER A 369 -21.82 6.04 28.68
CA SER A 369 -23.21 6.45 28.49
C SER A 369 -24.01 6.46 29.79
N LEU A 370 -23.67 5.57 30.74
CA LEU A 370 -24.27 5.62 32.08
C LEU A 370 -23.70 6.75 32.95
N LEU A 371 -22.44 7.16 32.74
CA LEU A 371 -21.89 8.36 33.37
C LEU A 371 -22.58 9.62 32.84
N GLU A 372 -22.90 9.69 31.54
CA GLU A 372 -23.66 10.80 30.93
C GLU A 372 -25.08 10.96 31.52
N LEU A 373 -25.69 9.88 32.02
CA LEU A 373 -26.96 9.96 32.77
C LEU A 373 -26.80 10.50 34.21
N LEU A 374 -25.59 10.49 34.77
CA LEU A 374 -25.31 10.96 36.14
C LEU A 374 -24.83 12.42 36.21
N ILE A 375 -24.36 13.02 35.10
CA ILE A 375 -23.70 14.32 35.12
C ILE A 375 -23.99 15.16 33.87
N CYS A 376 -23.86 16.49 33.95
CA CYS A 376 -24.09 17.37 32.81
C CYS A 376 -23.01 17.29 31.71
N SER A 377 -21.78 16.90 32.04
CA SER A 377 -20.64 16.83 31.12
C SER A 377 -19.50 15.99 31.69
N LEU A 378 -18.91 15.11 30.87
CA LEU A 378 -17.73 14.31 31.19
C LEU A 378 -16.42 15.13 31.28
N ASP A 379 -16.41 16.33 30.70
CA ASP A 379 -15.22 17.20 30.65
C ASP A 379 -15.24 18.30 31.73
N ASN A 380 -16.36 18.46 32.43
CA ASN A 380 -16.46 19.42 33.54
C ASN A 380 -15.97 18.81 34.86
N GLU A 381 -14.96 19.43 35.45
CA GLU A 381 -14.36 19.00 36.73
C GLU A 381 -15.41 18.90 37.85
N SER A 382 -16.15 19.97 38.14
CA SER A 382 -17.16 19.98 39.20
C SER A 382 -18.24 18.90 39.02
N CYS A 383 -18.60 18.55 37.79
CA CYS A 383 -19.49 17.42 37.48
C CYS A 383 -18.85 16.08 37.87
N MET A 384 -17.60 15.86 37.48
CA MET A 384 -16.87 14.60 37.71
C MET A 384 -16.43 14.38 39.16
N PHE A 385 -16.23 15.46 39.93
CA PHE A 385 -16.00 15.40 41.37
C PHE A 385 -17.31 15.35 42.20
N GLY A 386 -18.45 15.75 41.60
CA GLY A 386 -19.76 15.72 42.27
C GLY A 386 -20.12 16.99 43.04
N GLU A 387 -19.46 18.10 42.72
CA GLU A 387 -19.66 19.43 43.31
C GLU A 387 -20.66 20.27 42.49
N CYS A 388 -21.02 19.83 41.29
CA CYS A 388 -21.96 20.52 40.42
C CYS A 388 -23.42 20.34 40.88
N SER A 389 -24.06 21.44 41.28
CA SER A 389 -25.47 21.48 41.71
C SER A 389 -26.52 21.29 40.60
N ARG A 390 -26.08 21.12 39.33
CA ARG A 390 -26.96 20.93 38.17
C ARG A 390 -27.00 19.48 37.66
N CYS A 391 -26.19 18.59 38.21
CA CYS A 391 -26.17 17.18 37.79
C CYS A 391 -27.52 16.50 38.12
N PRO A 392 -28.00 15.56 37.28
CA PRO A 392 -29.17 14.74 37.60
C PRO A 392 -29.01 14.00 38.93
N SER A 393 -30.13 13.64 39.57
CA SER A 393 -30.07 12.69 40.68
C SER A 393 -29.60 11.33 40.17
N SER A 394 -28.87 10.60 41.01
CA SER A 394 -28.54 9.19 40.75
C SER A 394 -29.77 8.31 40.53
N ASP A 395 -30.95 8.76 40.97
CA ASP A 395 -32.21 8.03 40.82
C ASP A 395 -32.65 7.92 39.35
N VAL A 396 -32.33 8.91 38.50
CA VAL A 396 -32.58 8.83 37.05
C VAL A 396 -31.84 7.64 36.41
N LEU A 397 -30.61 7.38 36.85
CA LEU A 397 -29.86 6.20 36.42
C LEU A 397 -30.44 4.91 37.01
N LYS A 398 -30.94 4.93 38.26
CA LYS A 398 -31.58 3.75 38.86
C LYS A 398 -32.85 3.38 38.08
N GLU A 399 -33.73 4.35 37.82
CA GLU A 399 -34.97 4.17 37.05
C GLU A 399 -34.68 3.57 35.67
N PHE A 400 -33.72 4.12 34.93
CA PHE A 400 -33.27 3.57 33.64
C PHE A 400 -32.77 2.12 33.76
N LEU A 401 -31.99 1.80 34.80
CA LEU A 401 -31.47 0.44 35.00
C LEU A 401 -32.56 -0.54 35.44
N PHE A 402 -33.55 -0.11 36.22
CA PHE A 402 -34.71 -0.92 36.59
C PHE A 402 -35.61 -1.20 35.37
N GLU A 403 -35.93 -0.19 34.56
CA GLU A 403 -36.67 -0.37 33.30
C GLU A 403 -35.97 -1.37 32.36
N LYS A 404 -34.63 -1.34 32.31
CA LYS A 404 -33.83 -2.27 31.50
C LYS A 404 -33.73 -3.70 32.05
N LEU A 405 -34.12 -3.92 33.31
CA LEU A 405 -33.97 -5.20 34.01
C LEU A 405 -35.30 -5.73 34.57
N ASP A 406 -36.44 -5.15 34.19
CA ASP A 406 -37.78 -5.47 34.71
C ASP A 406 -38.18 -6.95 34.49
N ASP A 407 -37.72 -7.56 33.38
CA ASP A 407 -37.92 -8.99 33.07
C ASP A 407 -37.06 -9.96 33.93
N TYR A 408 -36.20 -9.46 34.83
CA TYR A 408 -35.21 -10.26 35.57
C TYR A 408 -35.40 -10.15 37.09
N GLU A 409 -35.36 -11.30 37.80
CA GLU A 409 -35.36 -11.32 39.28
C GLU A 409 -33.95 -11.13 39.86
N SER A 410 -32.93 -11.66 39.17
CA SER A 410 -31.53 -11.59 39.60
C SER A 410 -30.55 -11.48 38.43
N VAL A 411 -29.43 -10.80 38.66
CA VAL A 411 -28.35 -10.63 37.68
C VAL A 411 -27.13 -11.45 38.11
N THR A 412 -26.55 -12.20 37.17
CA THR A 412 -25.29 -12.94 37.39
C THR A 412 -24.16 -12.26 36.61
N TYR A 413 -23.14 -11.79 37.31
CA TYR A 413 -22.01 -11.08 36.72
C TYR A 413 -20.68 -11.53 37.34
N SER A 414 -19.57 -11.06 36.78
CA SER A 414 -18.23 -11.29 37.35
C SER A 414 -17.67 -10.00 37.95
N GLU A 415 -16.87 -10.08 39.01
CA GLU A 415 -16.15 -8.92 39.53
C GLU A 415 -14.82 -9.29 40.19
N TRP A 416 -13.89 -8.33 40.20
CA TRP A 416 -12.63 -8.45 40.95
C TRP A 416 -12.85 -8.02 42.40
N THR A 417 -12.42 -8.86 43.34
CA THR A 417 -12.37 -8.54 44.77
C THR A 417 -10.93 -8.51 45.28
N THR A 418 -10.67 -7.79 46.36
CA THR A 418 -9.32 -7.59 46.92
C THR A 418 -9.38 -7.74 48.44
N VAL A 419 -9.71 -8.94 48.91
CA VAL A 419 -9.80 -9.26 50.36
C VAL A 419 -8.42 -9.66 50.88
N ASP A 420 -7.86 -10.76 50.36
CA ASP A 420 -6.48 -11.22 50.64
C ASP A 420 -5.62 -11.32 49.37
N ARG A 421 -6.22 -11.84 48.29
CA ARG A 421 -5.65 -11.88 46.94
C ARG A 421 -6.66 -11.25 45.97
N THR A 422 -6.17 -10.64 44.91
CA THR A 422 -7.05 -10.11 43.85
C THR A 422 -7.59 -11.25 43.01
N THR A 423 -8.88 -11.57 43.18
CA THR A 423 -9.53 -12.70 42.50
C THR A 423 -10.77 -12.27 41.74
N LEU A 424 -11.00 -12.89 40.58
CA LEU A 424 -12.23 -12.74 39.80
C LEU A 424 -13.24 -13.76 40.31
N ILE A 425 -14.37 -13.29 40.85
CA ILE A 425 -15.47 -14.13 41.32
C ILE A 425 -16.70 -13.95 40.42
N LYS A 426 -17.59 -14.94 40.42
CA LYS A 426 -18.96 -14.78 39.91
C LYS A 426 -19.90 -14.46 41.07
N VAL A 427 -20.79 -13.50 40.87
CA VAL A 427 -21.75 -13.01 41.85
C VAL A 427 -23.13 -13.07 41.22
N GLN A 428 -24.10 -13.61 41.94
CA GLN A 428 -25.52 -13.53 41.63
C GLN A 428 -26.20 -12.73 42.74
N GLN A 429 -26.95 -11.69 42.37
CA GLN A 429 -27.63 -10.77 43.29
C GLN A 429 -28.98 -10.35 42.73
N SER A 430 -29.89 -9.86 43.58
CA SER A 430 -31.16 -9.27 43.15
C SER A 430 -30.91 -8.09 42.20
N VAL A 431 -31.90 -7.75 41.35
CA VAL A 431 -31.81 -6.54 40.51
C VAL A 431 -31.62 -5.28 41.36
N GLU A 432 -32.30 -5.17 42.50
CA GLU A 432 -32.16 -4.02 43.42
C GLU A 432 -30.71 -3.87 43.94
N ASP A 433 -30.13 -4.94 44.49
CA ASP A 433 -28.74 -4.94 44.97
C ASP A 433 -27.75 -4.64 43.84
N PHE A 434 -27.98 -5.21 42.65
CA PHE A 434 -27.16 -4.99 41.47
C PHE A 434 -27.16 -3.52 41.05
N VAL A 435 -28.34 -2.91 40.93
CA VAL A 435 -28.51 -1.50 40.53
C VAL A 435 -27.87 -0.57 41.55
N LEU A 436 -28.15 -0.76 42.85
CA LEU A 436 -27.56 0.06 43.92
C LEU A 436 -26.02 -0.03 43.93
N LYS A 437 -25.47 -1.24 43.74
CA LYS A 437 -24.02 -1.46 43.67
C LYS A 437 -23.39 -0.85 42.42
N LEU A 438 -24.00 -1.02 41.25
CA LEU A 438 -23.50 -0.46 39.99
C LEU A 438 -23.47 1.07 40.04
N VAL A 439 -24.55 1.71 40.49
CA VAL A 439 -24.62 3.17 40.67
C VAL A 439 -23.56 3.66 41.67
N SER A 440 -23.37 2.96 42.80
CA SER A 440 -22.31 3.26 43.78
C SER A 440 -20.90 3.18 43.19
N LEU A 441 -20.64 2.20 42.31
CA LEU A 441 -19.36 2.11 41.61
C LEU A 441 -19.19 3.19 40.55
N LEU A 442 -20.24 3.53 39.79
CA LEU A 442 -20.20 4.61 38.77
C LEU A 442 -19.97 5.99 39.40
N LEU A 443 -20.59 6.28 40.54
CA LEU A 443 -20.36 7.51 41.32
C LEU A 443 -18.92 7.63 41.85
N LYS A 444 -18.23 6.51 42.11
CA LYS A 444 -16.80 6.47 42.43
C LYS A 444 -15.92 6.50 41.18
N LEU A 445 -16.44 6.00 40.05
CA LEU A 445 -15.74 5.92 38.78
C LEU A 445 -15.58 7.30 38.13
N ARG A 446 -16.60 8.17 38.13
CA ARG A 446 -16.52 9.50 37.49
C ARG A 446 -15.24 10.27 37.83
N THR A 447 -14.92 10.41 39.11
CA THR A 447 -13.73 11.14 39.57
C THR A 447 -12.44 10.44 39.19
N HIS A 448 -12.39 9.10 39.28
CA HIS A 448 -11.23 8.32 38.88
C HIS A 448 -11.01 8.33 37.35
N HIS A 449 -12.08 8.30 36.56
CA HIS A 449 -12.05 8.39 35.10
C HIS A 449 -11.55 9.77 34.65
N PHE A 450 -12.08 10.85 35.24
CA PHE A 450 -11.62 12.21 34.97
C PHE A 450 -10.15 12.40 35.34
N LEU A 451 -9.73 12.02 36.56
CA LEU A 451 -8.32 12.09 36.97
C LEU A 451 -7.40 11.30 36.04
N SER A 452 -7.79 10.09 35.65
CA SER A 452 -7.02 9.26 34.70
C SER A 452 -6.87 9.94 33.33
N LYS A 453 -7.94 10.54 32.81
CA LYS A 453 -7.94 11.31 31.54
C LYS A 453 -7.03 12.54 31.63
N VAL A 454 -7.18 13.35 32.68
CA VAL A 454 -6.38 14.58 32.90
C VAL A 454 -4.91 14.24 33.12
N GLN A 455 -4.59 13.21 33.89
CA GLN A 455 -3.21 12.75 34.11
C GLN A 455 -2.56 12.25 32.81
N ALA A 456 -3.28 11.51 31.96
CA ALA A 456 -2.78 11.07 30.67
C ALA A 456 -2.51 12.24 29.72
N ALA A 457 -3.44 13.19 29.61
CA ALA A 457 -3.27 14.39 28.79
C ALA A 457 -2.12 15.28 29.28
N HIS A 458 -1.99 15.47 30.60
CA HIS A 458 -0.89 16.23 31.18
C HIS A 458 0.47 15.55 30.96
N TYR A 459 0.54 14.22 31.11
CA TYR A 459 1.74 13.44 30.82
C TYR A 459 2.16 13.54 29.33
N LYS A 460 1.21 13.48 28.39
CA LYS A 460 1.47 13.68 26.95
C LYS A 460 2.03 15.08 26.69
N SER A 461 1.38 16.11 27.23
CA SER A 461 1.84 17.51 27.12
C SER A 461 3.26 17.72 27.69
N LEU A 462 3.56 17.18 28.87
CA LEU A 462 4.91 17.25 29.47
C LEU A 462 5.98 16.55 28.61
N LYS A 463 5.62 15.45 27.95
CA LYS A 463 6.52 14.69 27.08
C LYS A 463 6.79 15.40 25.76
N GLU A 464 5.79 16.09 25.20
CA GLU A 464 5.91 16.89 23.97
C GLU A 464 6.67 18.21 24.22
N GLN A 465 6.40 18.87 25.35
CA GLN A 465 6.96 20.18 25.73
C GLN A 465 8.29 20.09 26.51
N LEU A 466 8.87 18.89 26.63
CA LEU A 466 10.09 18.65 27.42
C LEU A 466 11.25 19.55 26.94
N GLY A 467 11.92 20.25 27.86
CA GLY A 467 13.09 21.05 27.56
C GLY A 467 14.36 20.22 27.39
N ASN A 468 15.38 20.75 26.69
CA ASN A 468 16.69 20.09 26.51
C ASN A 468 17.47 19.87 27.81
N SER A 469 17.03 20.50 28.90
CA SER A 469 17.64 20.41 30.21
C SER A 469 16.85 19.57 31.19
N ASP A 470 15.65 19.13 30.80
CA ASP A 470 14.68 18.49 31.66
C ASP A 470 14.54 17.01 31.30
N CYS A 471 14.25 16.18 32.29
CA CYS A 471 13.89 14.78 32.05
C CYS A 471 12.54 14.41 32.66
N LEU A 472 11.78 13.59 31.95
CA LEU A 472 10.54 13.01 32.41
C LEU A 472 10.82 11.59 32.92
N VAL A 473 10.87 11.42 34.25
CA VAL A 473 11.07 10.11 34.88
C VAL A 473 9.73 9.44 35.14
N THR A 474 9.51 8.30 34.51
CA THR A 474 8.41 7.38 34.83
C THR A 474 8.95 6.16 35.55
N LEU A 475 8.23 5.74 36.58
CA LEU A 475 8.61 4.65 37.47
C LEU A 475 7.35 3.90 37.88
N ASP A 476 7.44 2.58 37.93
CA ASP A 476 6.34 1.70 38.30
C ASP A 476 6.89 0.45 39.00
N PHE A 477 6.06 -0.22 39.79
CA PHE A 477 6.42 -1.55 40.30
C PHE A 477 5.99 -2.59 39.26
N ALA A 478 6.94 -3.39 38.77
CA ALA A 478 6.58 -4.64 38.14
C ALA A 478 6.15 -5.64 39.23
N GLU A 479 5.66 -6.80 38.79
CA GLU A 479 5.42 -7.92 39.70
C GLU A 479 6.70 -8.32 40.45
N ASN A 480 6.53 -8.88 41.65
CA ASN A 480 7.64 -9.52 42.35
C ASN A 480 8.06 -10.76 41.55
N TYR A 481 9.29 -10.77 41.06
CA TYR A 481 9.82 -11.87 40.28
C TYR A 481 10.14 -13.04 41.21
N THR A 482 9.44 -14.16 41.03
CA THR A 482 9.76 -15.44 41.69
C THR A 482 10.93 -16.10 40.99
N PHE A 483 11.90 -16.58 41.76
CA PHE A 483 13.06 -17.32 41.22
C PHE A 483 12.69 -18.78 40.98
N GLU A 484 12.01 -19.05 39.86
CA GLU A 484 11.65 -20.40 39.42
C GLU A 484 12.76 -21.04 38.57
N SER A 485 13.20 -22.23 38.94
CA SER A 485 14.17 -23.06 38.20
C SER A 485 13.46 -24.21 37.49
N GLN A 486 13.86 -24.49 36.24
CA GLN A 486 13.20 -25.46 35.36
C GLN A 486 13.15 -26.88 35.94
N ASP A 487 14.19 -27.31 36.64
CA ASP A 487 14.32 -28.63 37.27
C ASP A 487 14.25 -28.55 38.80
N GLU A 488 13.22 -27.89 39.35
CA GLU A 488 13.04 -27.78 40.79
C GLU A 488 12.65 -29.10 41.48
N VAL A 489 13.35 -29.41 42.58
CA VAL A 489 12.96 -30.50 43.48
C VAL A 489 11.68 -30.14 44.22
N GLN A 490 10.84 -31.13 44.54
CA GLN A 490 9.50 -30.92 45.14
C GLN A 490 9.48 -30.05 46.43
N GLY A 491 10.58 -29.99 47.18
CA GLY A 491 10.72 -29.09 48.34
C GLY A 491 10.94 -27.61 47.99
N ALA A 492 11.53 -27.31 46.83
CA ALA A 492 11.78 -25.95 46.36
C ALA A 492 10.48 -25.21 45.99
N HIS A 493 9.47 -25.93 45.51
CA HIS A 493 8.11 -25.42 45.21
C HIS A 493 7.40 -24.74 46.40
N TRP A 494 7.87 -24.93 47.64
CA TRP A 494 7.36 -24.24 48.83
C TRP A 494 8.21 -23.02 49.24
N THR A 495 9.30 -22.76 48.53
CA THR A 495 10.31 -21.74 48.85
C THR A 495 10.24 -20.59 47.85
N ASN A 496 9.19 -19.77 47.97
CA ASN A 496 8.97 -18.62 47.09
C ASN A 496 9.93 -17.46 47.40
N ASN A 497 11.22 -17.64 47.11
CA ASN A 497 12.15 -16.52 47.06
C ASN A 497 11.73 -15.59 45.91
N GLN A 498 11.59 -14.31 46.23
CA GLN A 498 11.17 -13.28 45.28
C GLN A 498 12.10 -12.08 45.35
N ALA A 499 12.17 -11.32 44.27
CA ALA A 499 12.74 -9.98 44.25
C ALA A 499 11.75 -8.98 43.66
N THR A 500 11.69 -7.77 44.21
CA THR A 500 10.97 -6.67 43.59
C THR A 500 11.75 -6.16 42.38
N VAL A 501 11.05 -6.11 41.25
CA VAL A 501 11.51 -5.57 39.98
C VAL A 501 10.86 -4.20 39.80
N HIS A 502 11.67 -3.15 39.69
CA HIS A 502 11.19 -1.76 39.58
C HIS A 502 11.71 -1.13 38.29
N PRO A 503 10.95 -1.22 37.17
CA PRO A 503 11.28 -0.56 35.92
C PRO A 503 11.18 0.97 36.02
N ILE A 504 12.14 1.64 35.41
CA ILE A 504 12.22 3.10 35.30
C ILE A 504 12.48 3.44 33.84
N VAL A 505 11.66 4.32 33.26
CA VAL A 505 11.87 4.88 31.92
C VAL A 505 12.05 6.39 32.06
N ILE A 506 13.19 6.88 31.57
CA ILE A 506 13.54 8.31 31.57
C ILE A 506 13.45 8.80 30.14
N TYR A 507 12.62 9.81 29.87
CA TYR A 507 12.63 10.55 28.61
C TYR A 507 13.41 11.85 28.78
N TYR A 508 14.17 12.23 27.77
CA TYR A 508 14.95 13.48 27.68
C TYR A 508 15.11 13.86 26.20
N LYS A 509 15.56 15.09 25.92
CA LYS A 509 15.90 15.50 24.55
C LYS A 509 17.41 15.47 24.32
N GLU A 510 17.80 14.98 23.15
CA GLU A 510 19.16 15.07 22.62
C GLU A 510 19.05 15.51 21.16
N ASN A 511 19.69 16.62 20.78
CA ASN A 511 19.57 17.22 19.44
C ASN A 511 18.12 17.50 18.98
N GLU A 512 17.27 18.00 19.89
CA GLU A 512 15.81 18.20 19.71
C GLU A 512 14.97 16.92 19.54
N GLU A 513 15.58 15.73 19.44
CA GLU A 513 14.87 14.45 19.37
C GLU A 513 14.58 13.91 20.77
N LEU A 514 13.37 13.36 20.96
CA LEU A 514 12.96 12.75 22.23
C LEU A 514 13.51 11.33 22.35
N ILE A 515 14.49 11.13 23.23
CA ILE A 515 15.11 9.84 23.51
C ILE A 515 14.57 9.26 24.81
N SER A 516 14.49 7.92 24.89
CA SER A 516 14.16 7.21 26.13
C SER A 516 15.31 6.30 26.58
N LYS A 517 15.53 6.24 27.89
CA LYS A 517 16.54 5.39 28.53
C LYS A 517 15.90 4.57 29.64
N ASN A 518 16.01 3.26 29.51
CA ASN A 518 15.35 2.30 30.38
C ASN A 518 16.34 1.77 31.43
N TYR A 519 15.88 1.68 32.66
CA TYR A 519 16.59 1.06 33.77
C TYR A 519 15.65 0.11 34.51
N CYS A 520 16.23 -0.86 35.22
CA CYS A 520 15.50 -1.74 36.11
C CYS A 520 16.29 -1.86 37.40
N ILE A 521 15.62 -1.64 38.53
CA ILE A 521 16.18 -1.90 39.86
C ILE A 521 15.65 -3.26 40.33
N ILE A 522 16.55 -4.08 40.86
CA ILE A 522 16.24 -5.38 41.47
C ILE A 522 16.52 -5.23 42.96
N SER A 523 15.56 -5.61 43.79
CA SER A 523 15.56 -5.42 45.25
C SER A 523 15.11 -6.71 45.94
N ASP A 524 15.82 -7.11 46.99
CA ASP A 524 15.43 -8.20 47.90
C ASP A 524 14.25 -7.81 48.82
N SER A 525 14.14 -6.52 49.15
CA SER A 525 12.97 -5.98 49.84
C SER A 525 11.73 -6.02 48.95
N LEU A 526 10.71 -6.77 49.39
CA LEU A 526 9.38 -6.89 48.77
C LEU A 526 8.40 -5.76 49.15
N LYS A 527 8.86 -4.72 49.85
CA LYS A 527 8.02 -3.59 50.27
C LYS A 527 7.84 -2.59 49.13
N HIS A 528 6.59 -2.36 48.72
CA HIS A 528 6.23 -1.35 47.71
C HIS A 528 5.76 -0.06 48.38
N ASP A 529 6.62 0.52 49.23
CA ASP A 529 6.32 1.72 50.02
C ASP A 529 7.14 2.95 49.60
N ALA A 530 6.88 4.09 50.25
CA ALA A 530 7.45 5.38 49.87
C ALA A 530 8.96 5.43 50.13
N VAL A 531 9.44 4.62 51.07
CA VAL A 531 10.86 4.49 51.40
C VAL A 531 11.57 3.68 50.30
N ALA A 532 10.93 2.62 49.79
CA ALA A 532 11.44 1.88 48.63
C ALA A 532 11.58 2.79 47.40
N VAL A 533 10.51 3.50 47.01
CA VAL A 533 10.54 4.43 45.86
C VAL A 533 11.58 5.54 46.05
N HIS A 534 11.67 6.14 47.24
CA HIS A 534 12.68 7.17 47.51
C HIS A 534 14.11 6.62 47.40
N SER A 535 14.35 5.39 47.87
CA SER A 535 15.65 4.71 47.79
C SER A 535 16.02 4.40 46.33
N PHE A 536 15.06 3.94 45.54
CA PHE A 536 15.22 3.68 44.11
C PHE A 536 15.55 4.97 43.32
N ILE A 537 14.82 6.06 43.60
CA ILE A 537 15.09 7.38 43.01
C ILE A 537 16.50 7.85 43.39
N ARG A 538 16.90 7.74 44.67
CA ARG A 538 18.24 8.11 45.12
C ARG A 538 19.34 7.31 44.42
N GLY A 539 19.09 6.04 44.08
CA GLY A 539 20.00 5.19 43.33
C GLY A 539 20.07 5.51 41.83
N ILE A 540 18.98 6.01 41.22
CA ILE A 540 18.96 6.35 39.79
C ILE A 540 19.49 7.76 39.50
N LEU A 541 19.25 8.75 40.38
CA LEU A 541 19.63 10.15 40.16
C LEU A 541 21.09 10.35 39.68
N PRO A 542 22.13 9.70 40.25
CA PRO A 542 23.51 9.83 39.78
C PRO A 542 23.77 9.27 38.36
N LYS A 543 22.86 8.45 37.83
CA LYS A 543 22.89 7.90 36.47
C LYS A 543 22.10 8.76 35.47
N ILE A 544 21.27 9.70 35.94
CA ILE A 544 20.61 10.73 35.13
C ILE A 544 21.58 11.92 34.93
N LYS A 545 22.82 11.61 34.53
CA LYS A 545 23.71 12.62 33.96
C LYS A 545 23.29 12.82 32.51
N LEU A 546 22.53 13.89 32.30
CA LEU A 546 22.43 14.62 31.04
C LEU A 546 23.72 15.43 30.86
#